data_AF-A0A831SK62-F1
#
_entry.id   AF-A0A831SK62-F1
#
_cell.length_a   1.000
_cell.length_b   1.000
_cell.length_c   1.000
_cell.angle_alpha   90.00
_cell.angle_beta   90.00
_cell.angle_gamma   90.00
#
_symmetry.space_group_name_H-M   'P 1'
#
loop_
_entity.id
_entity.type
_entity.pdbx_description
1 polymer ?
#
loop_
_entity_poly.entity_id
_entity_poly.type
_entity_poly.pdbx_seq_one_letter_code
_entity_poly.pdbx_strand_id
1 'polypeptide(L)'
;MKILGIIAEYNPFHNGHLYHLSEAKKVTQADYIVAVMSGNFLQRGEPAIINKWIRAEMALNSGIDLVIELPFVFSTQDANGFAFGAVKLLDSLQIIDYLCFGCETADLDILYPISKFLQIEKQEYKDIIK
;
A
#
# COMPACT_ATOMS: atom_id res chain seq x y z
N MET A 1 -7.08 -7.85 19.14
CA MET A 1 -6.71 -8.30 17.79
C MET A 1 -6.28 -7.07 17.03
N LYS A 2 -5.05 -7.04 16.55
CA LYS A 2 -4.46 -5.93 15.80
C LYS A 2 -4.22 -6.37 14.36
N ILE A 3 -4.69 -5.61 13.39
CA ILE A 3 -4.54 -5.93 11.97
C ILE A 3 -3.72 -4.87 11.26
N LEU A 4 -2.67 -5.32 10.58
CA LEU A 4 -1.81 -4.50 9.74
C LEU A 4 -2.23 -4.62 8.28
N GLY A 5 -2.49 -3.48 7.64
CA GLY A 5 -2.61 -3.34 6.20
C GLY A 5 -1.25 -3.07 5.53
N ILE A 6 -0.99 -3.72 4.41
CA ILE A 6 0.14 -3.46 3.52
C ILE A 6 -0.40 -3.27 2.10
N ILE A 7 0.15 -2.30 1.37
CA ILE A 7 -0.12 -2.10 -0.06
C ILE A 7 1.13 -2.52 -0.82
N ALA A 8 1.01 -3.45 -1.78
CA ALA A 8 2.16 -4.04 -2.45
C ALA A 8 1.89 -4.49 -3.90
N GLU A 9 2.96 -4.81 -4.62
CA GLU A 9 2.87 -5.39 -5.96
C GLU A 9 3.60 -6.75 -6.05
N TYR A 10 4.63 -6.94 -5.23
CA TYR A 10 5.42 -8.17 -5.14
C TYR A 10 5.86 -8.73 -6.49
N ASN A 11 6.65 -7.96 -7.25
CA ASN A 11 7.02 -8.29 -8.63
C ASN A 11 8.50 -8.70 -8.83
N PRO A 12 8.99 -9.86 -8.33
CA PRO A 12 8.33 -10.84 -7.47
C PRO A 12 8.43 -10.48 -5.97
N PHE A 13 7.86 -11.30 -5.08
CA PHE A 13 8.16 -11.21 -3.64
C PHE A 13 9.66 -11.51 -3.41
N HIS A 14 10.34 -10.72 -2.55
CA HIS A 14 11.80 -10.80 -2.38
C HIS A 14 12.22 -10.35 -0.98
N ASN A 15 13.52 -10.44 -0.66
CA ASN A 15 14.04 -10.18 0.69
C ASN A 15 13.74 -8.77 1.23
N GLY A 16 13.71 -7.74 0.37
CA GLY A 16 13.25 -6.41 0.78
C GLY A 16 11.79 -6.40 1.28
N HIS A 17 10.89 -7.12 0.61
CA HIS A 17 9.49 -7.28 1.04
C HIS A 17 9.40 -8.06 2.35
N LEU A 18 10.20 -9.13 2.51
CA LEU A 18 10.28 -9.90 3.74
C LEU A 18 10.78 -9.06 4.91
N TYR A 19 11.79 -8.22 4.68
CA TYR A 19 12.31 -7.28 5.67
C TYR A 19 11.24 -6.25 6.06
N HIS A 20 10.59 -5.61 5.08
CA HIS A 20 9.49 -4.68 5.33
C HIS A 20 8.37 -5.33 6.17
N LEU A 21 7.92 -6.53 5.81
CA LEU A 21 6.92 -7.28 6.57
C LEU A 21 7.39 -7.57 8.00
N SER A 22 8.64 -7.97 8.17
CA SER A 22 9.22 -8.29 9.48
C SER A 22 9.30 -7.06 10.38
N GLU A 23 9.76 -5.92 9.85
CA GLU A 23 9.81 -4.66 10.60
C GLU A 23 8.40 -4.13 10.89
N ALA A 24 7.48 -4.20 9.93
CA ALA A 24 6.09 -3.79 10.11
C ALA A 24 5.40 -4.59 11.23
N LYS A 25 5.62 -5.91 11.29
CA LYS A 25 5.18 -6.77 12.39
C LYS A 25 5.77 -6.33 13.74
N LYS A 26 7.08 -6.05 13.79
CA LYS A 26 7.75 -5.61 15.02
C LYS A 26 7.21 -4.28 15.55
N VAL A 27 6.99 -3.29 14.69
CA VAL A 27 6.55 -1.96 15.15
C VAL A 27 5.06 -1.93 15.51
N THR A 28 4.22 -2.70 14.83
CA THR A 28 2.77 -2.73 15.08
C THR A 28 2.35 -3.73 16.14
N GLN A 29 3.14 -4.80 16.32
CA GLN A 29 2.75 -5.99 17.10
C GLN A 29 1.39 -6.53 16.61
N ALA A 30 1.19 -6.54 15.28
CA ALA A 30 -0.05 -7.01 14.67
C ALA A 30 -0.20 -8.53 14.79
N ASP A 31 -1.43 -8.98 15.05
CA ASP A 31 -1.80 -10.39 15.10
C ASP A 31 -2.03 -10.95 13.69
N TYR A 32 -2.55 -10.12 12.77
CA TYR A 32 -2.85 -10.48 11.38
C TYR A 32 -2.40 -9.40 10.40
N ILE A 33 -2.08 -9.82 9.18
CA ILE A 33 -1.63 -8.95 8.09
C ILE A 33 -2.49 -9.16 6.85
N VAL A 34 -3.05 -8.06 6.36
CA VAL A 34 -3.82 -7.98 5.12
C VAL A 34 -2.99 -7.21 4.09
N ALA A 35 -2.69 -7.84 2.96
CA ALA A 35 -2.06 -7.19 1.82
C ALA A 35 -3.11 -6.85 0.75
N VAL A 36 -3.12 -5.61 0.28
CA VAL A 36 -3.76 -5.23 -0.98
C VAL A 36 -2.69 -5.25 -2.06
N MET A 37 -2.84 -6.17 -3.02
CA MET A 37 -1.83 -6.47 -4.01
C MET A 37 -2.30 -6.15 -5.43
N SER A 38 -1.50 -5.44 -6.23
CA SER A 38 -1.77 -5.27 -7.66
C SER A 38 -2.03 -6.62 -8.35
N GLY A 39 -3.04 -6.64 -9.23
CA GLY A 39 -3.35 -7.76 -10.11
C GLY A 39 -2.26 -8.00 -11.16
N ASN A 40 -2.62 -8.48 -12.35
CA ASN A 40 -1.62 -8.83 -13.37
C ASN A 40 -0.93 -7.62 -14.04
N PHE A 41 -1.40 -6.40 -13.79
CA PHE A 41 -0.79 -5.15 -14.25
C PHE A 41 -0.57 -4.20 -13.07
N LEU A 42 0.59 -3.55 -13.08
CA LEU A 42 1.18 -2.85 -11.96
C LEU A 42 1.10 -1.33 -12.14
N GLN A 43 1.41 -0.58 -11.07
CA GLN A 43 1.33 0.88 -11.03
C GLN A 43 2.23 1.53 -12.08
N ARG A 44 3.38 0.91 -12.37
CA ARG A 44 4.33 1.37 -13.39
C ARG A 44 3.86 1.10 -14.83
N GLY A 45 2.65 0.56 -15.02
CA GLY A 45 2.08 0.22 -16.32
C GLY A 45 2.62 -1.07 -16.93
N GLU A 46 3.40 -1.84 -16.17
CA GLU A 46 4.03 -3.08 -16.62
C GLU A 46 3.16 -4.30 -16.26
N PRO A 47 3.18 -5.38 -17.06
CA PRO A 47 2.66 -6.65 -16.60
C PRO A 47 3.54 -7.18 -15.46
N ALA A 48 2.91 -7.84 -14.47
CA ALA A 48 3.66 -8.56 -13.46
C ALA A 48 4.48 -9.70 -14.10
N ILE A 49 5.71 -9.92 -13.64
CA ILE A 49 6.64 -10.94 -14.13
C ILE A 49 6.06 -12.36 -13.97
N ILE A 50 5.20 -12.54 -12.97
CA ILE A 50 4.41 -13.74 -12.69
C ILE A 50 2.99 -13.36 -12.32
N ASN A 51 2.03 -14.25 -12.61
CA ASN A 51 0.61 -13.98 -12.38
C ASN A 51 0.28 -13.74 -10.90
N LYS A 52 -0.84 -13.05 -10.65
CA LYS A 52 -1.28 -12.67 -9.29
C LYS A 52 -1.46 -13.84 -8.33
N TRP A 53 -1.80 -15.03 -8.82
CA TRP A 53 -2.02 -16.21 -7.98
C TRP A 53 -0.72 -16.70 -7.34
N ILE A 54 0.34 -16.81 -8.14
CA ILE A 54 1.66 -17.22 -7.65
C ILE A 54 2.22 -16.16 -6.69
N ARG A 55 2.06 -14.86 -7.00
CA ARG A 55 2.50 -13.80 -6.08
C ARG A 55 1.73 -13.79 -4.76
N ALA A 56 0.43 -14.07 -4.81
CA ALA A 56 -0.38 -14.21 -3.59
C ALA A 56 0.10 -15.40 -2.75
N GLU A 57 0.38 -16.54 -3.37
CA GLU A 57 0.96 -17.71 -2.69
C GLU A 57 2.32 -17.39 -2.05
N MET A 58 3.21 -16.68 -2.76
CA MET A 58 4.50 -16.23 -2.21
C MET A 58 4.32 -15.34 -0.98
N ALA A 59 3.37 -14.41 -1.02
CA ALA A 59 3.05 -13.52 0.09
C ALA A 59 2.50 -14.30 1.30
N LEU A 60 1.56 -15.21 1.08
CA LEU A 60 0.97 -16.06 2.12
C LEU A 60 2.04 -16.92 2.81
N ASN A 61 2.89 -17.59 2.02
CA ASN A 61 4.01 -18.40 2.53
C ASN A 61 5.06 -17.58 3.29
N SER A 62 5.10 -16.26 3.10
CA SER A 62 5.99 -15.34 3.80
C SER A 62 5.38 -14.75 5.07
N GLY A 63 4.14 -15.11 5.40
CA GLY A 63 3.44 -14.69 6.62
C GLY A 63 2.53 -13.48 6.46
N ILE A 64 2.02 -13.22 5.25
CA ILE A 64 0.77 -12.44 5.06
C ILE A 64 -0.41 -13.39 5.30
N ASP A 65 -1.47 -12.94 5.96
CA ASP A 65 -2.62 -13.80 6.29
C ASP A 65 -3.75 -13.71 5.25
N LEU A 66 -3.89 -12.55 4.61
CA LEU A 66 -4.90 -12.31 3.57
C LEU A 66 -4.30 -11.47 2.44
N VAL A 67 -4.52 -11.88 1.19
CA VAL A 67 -4.18 -11.10 -0.01
C VAL A 67 -5.45 -10.75 -0.75
N ILE A 68 -5.70 -9.45 -0.94
CA ILE A 68 -6.84 -8.92 -1.71
C ILE A 68 -6.28 -8.25 -2.96
N GLU A 69 -6.86 -8.54 -4.11
CA GLU A 69 -6.47 -7.88 -5.36
C GLU A 69 -6.89 -6.41 -5.34
N LEU A 70 -5.96 -5.51 -5.67
CA LEU A 70 -6.27 -4.13 -6.03
C LEU A 70 -6.90 -4.13 -7.44
N PRO A 71 -8.15 -3.66 -7.61
CA PRO A 71 -8.79 -3.65 -8.92
C PRO A 71 -7.98 -2.89 -9.96
N PHE A 72 -8.00 -3.37 -11.21
CA PHE A 72 -7.23 -2.83 -12.34
C PHE A 72 -7.40 -1.31 -12.54
N VAL A 73 -8.63 -0.81 -12.31
CA VAL A 73 -8.96 0.62 -12.40
C VAL A 73 -8.14 1.50 -11.45
N PHE A 74 -7.59 0.91 -10.38
CA PHE A 74 -6.68 1.57 -9.43
C PHE A 74 -5.24 1.10 -9.57
N SER A 75 -4.99 -0.19 -9.85
CA SER A 75 -3.63 -0.75 -9.86
C SER A 75 -2.73 -0.20 -10.97
N THR A 76 -3.30 0.44 -11.99
CA THR A 76 -2.57 1.04 -13.12
C THR A 76 -2.65 2.57 -13.16
N GLN A 77 -3.20 3.18 -12.11
CA GLN A 77 -3.24 4.64 -11.96
C GLN A 77 -1.90 5.19 -11.48
N ASP A 78 -1.77 6.52 -11.51
CA ASP A 78 -0.70 7.23 -10.83
C ASP A 78 -0.74 7.01 -9.30
N ALA A 79 0.21 7.62 -8.58
CA ALA A 79 0.30 7.49 -7.13
C ALA A 79 -0.99 7.91 -6.40
N ASN A 80 -1.71 8.91 -6.90
CA ASN A 80 -2.94 9.38 -6.27
C ASN A 80 -4.07 8.35 -6.42
N GLY A 81 -4.36 7.92 -7.65
CA GLY A 81 -5.41 6.93 -7.90
C GLY A 81 -5.10 5.56 -7.28
N PHE A 82 -3.83 5.14 -7.33
CA PHE A 82 -3.35 3.90 -6.71
C PHE A 82 -3.52 3.93 -5.19
N ALA A 83 -3.03 4.98 -4.53
CA ALA A 83 -3.16 5.13 -3.08
C ALA A 83 -4.62 5.26 -2.65
N PHE A 84 -5.44 6.02 -3.38
CA PHE A 84 -6.86 6.15 -3.12
C PHE A 84 -7.56 4.78 -3.12
N GLY A 85 -7.40 4.00 -4.21
CA GLY A 85 -8.05 2.69 -4.33
C GLY A 85 -7.59 1.70 -3.26
N ALA A 86 -6.28 1.63 -3.02
CA ALA A 86 -5.70 0.68 -2.09
C ALA A 86 -6.04 1.00 -0.61
N VAL A 87 -5.88 2.26 -0.20
CA VAL A 87 -6.26 2.71 1.15
C VAL A 87 -7.76 2.60 1.35
N LYS A 88 -8.58 2.97 0.35
CA LYS A 88 -10.03 2.87 0.47
C LYS A 88 -10.49 1.43 0.62
N LEU A 89 -9.86 0.48 -0.08
CA LEU A 89 -10.18 -0.93 0.03
C LEU A 89 -9.83 -1.47 1.43
N LEU A 90 -8.64 -1.15 1.97
CA LEU A 90 -8.26 -1.50 3.34
C LEU A 90 -9.21 -0.90 4.38
N ASP A 91 -9.51 0.40 4.28
CA ASP A 91 -10.45 1.12 5.13
C ASP A 91 -11.84 0.46 5.10
N SER A 92 -12.33 0.06 3.92
CA SER A 92 -13.65 -0.55 3.77
C SER A 92 -13.81 -1.91 4.47
N LEU A 93 -12.71 -2.56 4.84
CA LEU A 93 -12.76 -3.78 5.67
C LEU A 93 -13.15 -3.48 7.12
N GLN A 94 -12.97 -2.23 7.59
CA GLN A 94 -13.32 -1.75 8.93
C GLN A 94 -12.68 -2.55 10.08
N ILE A 95 -11.59 -3.26 9.78
CA ILE A 95 -10.84 -4.08 10.74
C ILE A 95 -9.34 -3.72 10.77
N ILE A 96 -8.88 -2.82 9.90
CA ILE A 96 -7.47 -2.45 9.77
C ILE A 96 -7.12 -1.40 10.84
N ASP A 97 -6.16 -1.71 11.71
CA ASP A 97 -5.69 -0.81 12.77
C ASP A 97 -4.47 0.02 12.33
N TYR A 98 -3.60 -0.58 11.51
CA TYR A 98 -2.35 0.02 11.08
C TYR A 98 -2.18 -0.06 9.56
N LEU A 99 -1.54 0.94 8.98
CA LEU A 99 -1.01 0.89 7.62
C LEU A 99 0.50 1.09 7.70
N CYS A 100 1.28 0.17 7.10
CA CYS A 100 2.74 0.30 7.03
C CYS A 100 3.21 0.26 5.58
N PHE A 101 4.10 1.19 5.23
CA PHE A 101 4.68 1.33 3.91
C PHE A 101 6.16 1.69 4.01
N GLY A 102 6.95 1.26 3.03
CA GLY A 102 8.35 1.67 2.90
C GLY A 102 8.45 3.14 2.49
N CYS A 103 9.44 3.84 3.03
CA CYS A 103 9.71 5.23 2.71
C CYS A 103 11.23 5.51 2.79
N GLU A 104 11.69 6.45 1.98
CA GLU A 104 13.08 6.94 2.02
C GLU A 104 13.31 7.87 3.23
N THR A 105 12.25 8.48 3.74
CA THR A 105 12.25 9.26 4.98
C THR A 105 11.11 8.81 5.89
N ALA A 106 11.46 8.37 7.10
CA ALA A 106 10.51 8.02 8.15
C ALA A 106 10.03 9.26 8.95
N ASP A 107 10.45 10.45 8.56
CA ASP A 107 10.12 11.70 9.25
C ASP A 107 8.68 12.13 8.94
N LEU A 108 7.78 11.78 9.85
CA LEU A 108 6.37 12.16 9.78
C LEU A 108 6.15 13.66 9.95
N ASP A 109 7.09 14.39 10.56
CA ASP A 109 7.00 15.86 10.68
C ASP A 109 7.20 16.54 9.32
N ILE A 110 7.79 15.84 8.35
CA ILE A 110 7.84 16.27 6.93
C ILE A 110 6.59 15.83 6.18
N LEU A 111 6.15 14.57 6.34
CA LEU A 111 5.08 14.00 5.52
C LEU A 111 3.68 14.55 5.87
N TYR A 112 3.37 14.74 7.16
CA TYR A 112 2.05 15.20 7.59
C TYR A 112 1.68 16.62 7.14
N PRO A 113 2.57 17.62 7.20
CA PRO A 113 2.25 18.95 6.68
C PRO A 113 1.97 18.94 5.18
N ILE A 114 2.72 18.14 4.40
CA ILE A 114 2.51 17.99 2.96
C ILE A 114 1.14 17.37 2.70
N SER A 115 0.79 16.29 3.40
CA SER A 115 -0.52 15.64 3.21
C SER A 115 -1.68 16.57 3.56
N LYS A 116 -1.58 17.33 4.66
CA LYS A 116 -2.59 18.33 5.06
C LYS A 116 -2.72 19.45 4.03
N PHE A 117 -1.61 19.93 3.50
CA PHE A 117 -1.62 20.96 2.46
C PHE A 117 -2.33 20.48 1.20
N LEU A 118 -2.00 19.27 0.72
CA LEU A 118 -2.62 18.64 -0.46
C LEU A 118 -4.05 18.16 -0.23
N GLN A 119 -4.49 17.98 1.02
CA GLN A 119 -5.88 17.66 1.34
C GLN A 119 -6.77 18.91 1.32
N ILE A 120 -6.28 20.01 1.90
CA ILE A 120 -7.05 21.26 1.99
C ILE A 120 -7.03 22.01 0.65
N GLU A 121 -5.86 22.03 -0.01
CA GLU A 121 -5.56 22.80 -1.23
C GLU A 121 -6.27 24.16 -1.26
N LYS A 122 -5.79 25.08 -0.42
CA LYS A 122 -6.43 26.40 -0.29
C LYS A 122 -6.62 27.08 -1.65
N GLN A 123 -7.70 27.83 -1.79
CA GLN A 123 -8.04 28.53 -3.04
C GLN A 123 -6.88 29.41 -3.54
N GLU A 124 -6.18 30.09 -2.63
CA GLU A 124 -4.98 30.90 -2.93
C GLU A 124 -3.91 30.12 -3.71
N TYR A 125 -3.68 28.85 -3.34
CA TYR A 125 -2.73 27.99 -4.04
C TYR A 125 -3.25 27.59 -5.42
N LYS A 126 -4.54 27.27 -5.53
CA LYS A 126 -5.19 26.91 -6.81
C LYS A 126 -5.17 28.08 -7.79
N ASP A 127 -5.32 29.30 -7.29
CA ASP A 127 -5.31 30.52 -8.11
C ASP A 127 -3.91 30.83 -8.65
N ILE A 128 -2.84 30.40 -7.97
CA ILE A 128 -1.45 30.57 -8.44
C ILE A 128 -1.08 29.57 -9.55
N ILE A 129 -1.67 28.38 -9.55
CA ILE A 129 -1.35 27.32 -10.53
C ILE A 129 -2.14 27.45 -11.84
N LYS A 130 -3.26 28.20 -11.81
CA LYS A 130 -4.02 28.56 -13.01
C LYS A 130 -3.27 29.54 -13.91
#